data_AF-A0A938HQ54-F1
#
_entry.id   AF-A0A938HQ54-F1
#
_cell.length_a   1.000
_cell.length_b   1.000
_cell.length_c   1.000
_cell.angle_alpha   90.00
_cell.angle_beta   90.00
_cell.angle_gamma   90.00
#
_symmetry.space_group_name_H-M   'P 1'
#
loop_
_entity.id
_entity.type
_entity.pdbx_description
1 polymer ?
#
loop_
_entity_poly.entity_id
_entity_poly.type
_entity_poly.pdbx_seq_one_letter_code
_entity_poly.pdbx_strand_id
1 'polypeptide(L)'
;FTDSHTYWDHPRSDGSFGNNAQTPSRSSTIGGLAFNSVLGKPFFVSEWDQPWPNEWRAEYPLLIAAAAALQDWGGLTVYTYRHSSQVPIDTLSGAFETFNDPARFGLFPTAALLFRRGDVDVAKETVIFTIPEDQALSANSPGPWGKCGLTDGLCEEHRARVVLGEAPPNAGRVAPLGETLLPGDATSVRSDTGQLFRSWADRYGTVDTPRTKAVYGFPGGRGDITLSGVTFNVETEFATVALASLTDQPIAESTRLLLTAVGRAENTGMKYNALRRRVIDKGAGPILVEPITGTVSLKTRQTGVTVRPILPDGTRGEALPTTYENGVLRFRIGPEARTMYYEVKAP
;
A
#
# COMPACT_ATOMS: atom_id res chain seq x y z
N PHE A 1 -23.13 -1.16 -11.18
CA PHE A 1 -21.79 -0.69 -10.83
C PHE A 1 -21.94 0.32 -9.71
N THR A 2 -21.02 0.32 -8.75
CA THR A 2 -20.91 1.32 -7.68
C THR A 2 -19.52 1.94 -7.68
N ASP A 3 -19.42 3.15 -7.13
CA ASP A 3 -18.19 3.93 -7.08
C ASP A 3 -18.04 4.59 -5.71
N SER A 4 -16.79 4.82 -5.29
CA SER A 4 -16.49 5.66 -4.13
C SER A 4 -15.06 6.20 -4.22
N HIS A 5 -14.78 7.17 -3.37
CA HIS A 5 -13.45 7.69 -3.14
C HIS A 5 -13.11 7.78 -1.66
N THR A 6 -11.82 7.88 -1.33
CA THR A 6 -11.35 8.06 0.04
C THR A 6 -9.97 8.69 0.09
N TYR A 7 -9.68 9.42 1.16
CA TYR A 7 -8.39 10.05 1.35
C TYR A 7 -7.94 9.87 2.80
N TRP A 8 -6.72 9.37 2.98
CA TRP A 8 -6.12 9.38 4.31
C TRP A 8 -5.52 10.75 4.59
N ASP A 9 -5.95 11.37 5.70
CA ASP A 9 -5.48 12.68 6.13
C ASP A 9 -5.60 13.78 5.03
N HIS A 10 -6.77 13.87 4.40
CA HIS A 10 -7.07 14.88 3.38
C HIS A 10 -6.72 16.32 3.87
N PRO A 11 -5.98 17.12 3.07
CA PRO A 11 -5.69 18.51 3.41
C PRO A 11 -6.95 19.36 3.57
N ARG A 12 -6.95 20.27 4.53
CA ARG A 12 -8.05 21.21 4.75
C ARG A 12 -7.89 22.44 3.85
N SER A 13 -9.00 23.15 3.64
CA SER A 13 -9.03 24.39 2.83
C SER A 13 -8.14 25.50 3.38
N ASP A 14 -7.81 25.48 4.66
CA ASP A 14 -6.90 26.43 5.32
C ASP A 14 -5.40 26.11 5.13
N GLY A 15 -5.09 25.04 4.38
CA GLY A 15 -3.75 24.55 4.11
C GLY A 15 -3.13 23.69 5.22
N SER A 16 -3.87 23.41 6.30
CA SER A 16 -3.47 22.40 7.29
C SER A 16 -3.74 20.99 6.78
N PHE A 17 -3.00 20.01 7.27
CA PHE A 17 -3.19 18.61 6.89
C PHE A 17 -2.96 17.68 8.09
N GLY A 18 -3.51 16.47 8.00
CA GLY A 18 -3.14 15.39 8.93
C GLY A 18 -1.81 14.78 8.51
N ASN A 19 -0.98 14.40 9.47
CA ASN A 19 0.34 13.82 9.20
C ASN A 19 0.55 12.53 9.99
N ASN A 20 -0.48 11.68 9.97
CA ASN A 20 -0.50 10.39 10.61
C ASN A 20 -0.28 9.32 9.54
N ALA A 21 0.45 8.26 9.92
CA ALA A 21 0.48 7.05 9.13
C ALA A 21 -0.82 6.25 9.31
N GLN A 22 -1.22 5.53 8.28
CA GLN A 22 -2.37 4.64 8.25
C GLN A 22 -2.07 3.31 8.91
N THR A 23 -0.84 2.81 8.78
CA THR A 23 -0.43 1.52 9.37
C THR A 23 -0.64 1.40 10.90
N PRO A 24 -0.28 2.41 11.74
CA PRO A 24 -0.50 2.38 13.19
C PRO A 24 -1.96 2.63 13.63
N SER A 25 -2.89 2.86 12.70
CA SER A 25 -4.29 3.10 13.02
C SER A 25 -5.08 1.79 12.94
N ARG A 26 -5.96 1.50 13.90
CA ARG A 26 -6.87 0.35 13.77
C ARG A 26 -7.75 0.48 12.52
N SER A 27 -8.29 1.68 12.28
CA SER A 27 -9.09 2.01 11.11
C SER A 27 -8.21 2.38 9.91
N SER A 28 -8.60 1.93 8.72
CA SER A 28 -7.99 2.30 7.44
C SER A 28 -9.04 2.84 6.48
N THR A 29 -8.61 3.39 5.35
CA THR A 29 -9.53 3.90 4.32
C THR A 29 -10.34 2.79 3.64
N ILE A 30 -9.88 1.54 3.74
CA ILE A 30 -10.46 0.37 3.07
C ILE A 30 -11.89 0.13 3.53
N GLY A 31 -12.19 0.35 4.81
CA GLY A 31 -13.53 0.16 5.36
C GLY A 31 -14.58 1.07 4.75
N GLY A 32 -14.25 2.35 4.63
CA GLY A 32 -15.14 3.33 4.00
C GLY A 32 -15.38 3.05 2.51
N LEU A 33 -14.38 2.50 1.81
CA LEU A 33 -14.56 2.05 0.43
C LEU A 33 -15.43 0.79 0.36
N ALA A 34 -15.15 -0.21 1.19
CA ALA A 34 -15.88 -1.48 1.21
C ALA A 34 -17.38 -1.30 1.53
N PHE A 35 -17.73 -0.29 2.34
CA PHE A 35 -19.12 0.12 2.57
C PHE A 35 -19.87 0.41 1.26
N ASN A 36 -19.20 0.97 0.25
CA ASN A 36 -19.82 1.33 -1.03
C ASN A 36 -19.81 0.17 -2.05
N SER A 37 -19.32 -1.01 -1.66
CA SER A 37 -19.28 -2.21 -2.50
C SER A 37 -20.57 -3.01 -2.36
N VAL A 38 -21.53 -2.79 -3.26
CA VAL A 38 -22.84 -3.45 -3.22
C VAL A 38 -22.76 -4.86 -3.82
N LEU A 39 -23.32 -5.86 -3.13
CA LEU A 39 -23.34 -7.25 -3.59
C LEU A 39 -23.94 -7.36 -5.00
N GLY A 40 -23.29 -8.12 -5.87
CA GLY A 40 -23.73 -8.33 -7.25
C GLY A 40 -23.53 -7.13 -8.19
N LYS A 41 -22.90 -6.04 -7.72
CA LYS A 41 -22.50 -4.90 -8.56
C LYS A 41 -20.96 -4.85 -8.60
N PRO A 42 -20.35 -4.59 -9.78
CA PRO A 42 -18.93 -4.26 -9.81
C PRO A 42 -18.68 -2.95 -9.06
N PHE A 43 -17.60 -2.88 -8.30
CA PHE A 43 -17.19 -1.70 -7.54
C PHE A 43 -15.87 -1.16 -8.06
N PHE A 44 -15.73 0.15 -8.15
CA PHE A 44 -14.52 0.83 -8.56
C PHE A 44 -14.21 1.96 -7.60
N VAL A 45 -12.93 2.24 -7.41
CA VAL A 45 -12.49 3.36 -6.58
C VAL A 45 -12.01 4.45 -7.53
N SER A 46 -12.87 5.44 -7.78
CA SER A 46 -12.57 6.56 -8.68
C SER A 46 -11.44 7.45 -8.18
N GLU A 47 -11.29 7.58 -6.86
CA GLU A 47 -10.20 8.35 -6.26
C GLU A 47 -9.72 7.72 -4.96
N TRP A 48 -8.41 7.63 -4.81
CA TRP A 48 -7.76 7.34 -3.55
C TRP A 48 -6.45 8.11 -3.45
N ASP A 49 -6.09 8.57 -2.25
CA ASP A 49 -4.74 9.07 -1.97
C ASP A 49 -4.42 9.17 -0.46
N GLN A 50 -3.13 9.26 -0.16
CA GLN A 50 -2.60 9.82 1.08
C GLN A 50 -1.80 11.06 0.67
N PRO A 51 -2.46 12.23 0.57
CA PRO A 51 -1.89 13.36 -0.17
C PRO A 51 -0.61 13.89 0.44
N TRP A 52 0.29 14.40 -0.40
CA TRP A 52 1.34 15.31 0.08
C TRP A 52 0.67 16.51 0.75
N PRO A 53 1.19 17.06 1.86
CA PRO A 53 2.50 16.84 2.47
C PRO A 53 2.59 15.75 3.55
N ASN A 54 1.65 14.79 3.62
CA ASN A 54 1.77 13.68 4.57
C ASN A 54 3.06 12.88 4.26
N GLU A 55 3.94 12.73 5.26
CA GLU A 55 5.26 12.13 5.06
C GLU A 55 5.21 10.59 4.95
N TRP A 56 4.12 9.97 5.38
CA TRP A 56 3.95 8.52 5.47
C TRP A 56 3.26 7.90 4.26
N ARG A 57 3.03 8.67 3.20
CA ARG A 57 2.21 8.26 2.04
C ARG A 57 2.75 7.07 1.22
N ALA A 58 4.02 6.71 1.39
CA ALA A 58 4.58 5.53 0.72
C ALA A 58 4.01 4.20 1.20
N GLU A 59 3.30 4.15 2.33
CA GLU A 59 2.65 2.92 2.80
C GLU A 59 1.39 2.56 1.98
N TYR A 60 0.74 3.56 1.38
CA TYR A 60 -0.63 3.40 0.90
C TYR A 60 -0.75 2.68 -0.46
N PRO A 61 0.09 2.93 -1.48
CA PRO A 61 -0.08 2.31 -2.81
C PRO A 61 -0.11 0.77 -2.79
N LEU A 62 0.73 0.13 -1.96
CA LEU A 62 0.72 -1.34 -1.84
C LEU A 62 -0.42 -1.84 -0.96
N LEU A 63 -0.74 -1.13 0.12
CA LEU A 63 -1.87 -1.45 1.00
C LEU A 63 -3.19 -1.45 0.22
N ILE A 64 -3.49 -0.39 -0.54
CA ILE A 64 -4.75 -0.28 -1.28
C ILE A 64 -4.82 -1.28 -2.43
N ALA A 65 -3.71 -1.55 -3.13
CA ALA A 65 -3.66 -2.55 -4.18
C ALA A 65 -3.92 -3.97 -3.64
N ALA A 66 -3.33 -4.32 -2.50
CA ALA A 66 -3.55 -5.61 -1.83
C ALA A 66 -4.97 -5.75 -1.31
N ALA A 67 -5.50 -4.71 -0.67
CA ALA A 67 -6.87 -4.70 -0.18
C ALA A 67 -7.88 -4.80 -1.34
N ALA A 68 -7.68 -4.08 -2.44
CA ALA A 68 -8.58 -4.14 -3.59
C ALA A 68 -8.61 -5.52 -4.25
N ALA A 69 -7.46 -6.20 -4.35
CA ALA A 69 -7.39 -7.57 -4.84
C ALA A 69 -8.10 -8.55 -3.88
N LEU A 70 -7.81 -8.47 -2.57
CA LEU A 70 -8.49 -9.27 -1.54
C LEU A 70 -10.01 -9.09 -1.56
N GLN A 71 -10.46 -7.85 -1.77
CA GLN A 71 -11.86 -7.46 -1.80
C GLN A 71 -12.56 -7.76 -3.13
N ASP A 72 -11.84 -8.19 -4.16
CA ASP A 72 -12.38 -8.39 -5.52
C ASP A 72 -13.04 -7.11 -6.06
N TRP A 73 -12.31 -6.00 -6.02
CA TRP A 73 -12.72 -4.71 -6.59
C TRP A 73 -12.31 -4.63 -8.07
N GLY A 74 -13.15 -3.97 -8.87
CA GLY A 74 -12.99 -3.88 -10.33
C GLY A 74 -11.93 -2.89 -10.81
N GLY A 75 -11.47 -1.97 -9.95
CA GLY A 75 -10.41 -1.05 -10.31
C GLY A 75 -10.13 0.05 -9.29
N LEU A 76 -8.99 0.70 -9.48
CA LEU A 76 -8.45 1.75 -8.64
C LEU A 76 -7.89 2.87 -9.53
N THR A 77 -8.27 4.12 -9.29
CA THR A 77 -7.64 5.30 -9.88
C THR A 77 -7.17 6.26 -8.80
N VAL A 78 -5.87 6.60 -8.86
CA VAL A 78 -5.29 7.59 -7.95
C VAL A 78 -5.74 8.99 -8.36
N TYR A 79 -6.12 9.81 -7.38
CA TYR A 79 -6.33 11.24 -7.62
C TYR A 79 -5.09 12.01 -7.16
N THR A 80 -4.32 12.63 -8.05
CA THR A 80 -4.45 12.67 -9.52
C THR A 80 -3.07 12.58 -10.17
N TYR A 81 -3.00 12.29 -11.48
CA TYR A 81 -1.71 12.32 -12.18
C TYR A 81 -1.10 13.72 -12.10
N ARG A 82 -1.82 14.73 -12.61
CA ARG A 82 -1.48 16.16 -12.50
C ARG A 82 -2.67 17.06 -12.83
N HIS A 83 -2.81 18.23 -12.21
CA HIS A 83 -3.92 19.15 -12.53
C HIS A 83 -3.65 20.04 -13.77
N SER A 84 -2.38 20.27 -14.11
CA SER A 84 -2.00 21.15 -15.23
C SER A 84 -0.70 20.70 -15.87
N SER A 85 -0.53 20.98 -17.17
CA SER A 85 0.73 20.79 -17.90
C SER A 85 1.83 21.78 -17.47
N GLN A 86 1.49 22.81 -16.70
CA GLN A 86 2.39 23.91 -16.31
C GLN A 86 2.93 23.80 -14.86
N VAL A 87 2.85 22.62 -14.25
CA VAL A 87 3.43 22.38 -12.91
C VAL A 87 4.94 22.07 -13.00
N PRO A 88 5.76 22.48 -12.01
CA PRO A 88 7.19 22.14 -11.96
C PRO A 88 7.41 20.63 -11.96
N ILE A 89 8.42 20.15 -12.70
CA ILE A 89 8.72 18.72 -12.85
C ILE A 89 9.62 18.23 -11.70
N ASP A 90 10.55 19.05 -11.24
CA ASP A 90 11.59 18.71 -10.27
C ASP A 90 11.20 19.04 -8.81
N THR A 91 9.95 19.43 -8.57
CA THR A 91 9.45 19.91 -7.27
C THR A 91 8.02 19.41 -7.03
N LEU A 92 7.73 18.93 -5.83
CA LEU A 92 6.37 18.65 -5.34
C LEU A 92 5.64 19.99 -5.12
N SER A 93 4.59 20.25 -5.90
CA SER A 93 3.96 21.57 -5.98
C SER A 93 2.53 21.62 -5.45
N GLY A 94 1.81 20.49 -5.48
CA GLY A 94 0.42 20.35 -5.03
C GLY A 94 0.17 19.02 -4.31
N ALA A 95 -0.83 19.02 -3.43
CA ALA A 95 -1.13 17.88 -2.56
C ALA A 95 -1.44 16.59 -3.32
N PHE A 96 -2.15 16.71 -4.43
CA PHE A 96 -2.62 15.59 -5.23
C PHE A 96 -1.83 15.41 -6.54
N GLU A 97 -0.70 16.11 -6.72
CA GLU A 97 0.18 15.89 -7.87
C GLU A 97 0.98 14.60 -7.64
N THR A 98 0.66 13.51 -8.35
CA THR A 98 1.37 12.23 -8.18
C THR A 98 2.47 11.99 -9.21
N PHE A 99 2.40 12.56 -10.42
CA PHE A 99 3.28 12.21 -11.53
C PHE A 99 4.79 12.27 -11.23
N ASN A 100 5.21 13.18 -10.36
CA ASN A 100 6.61 13.37 -9.98
C ASN A 100 6.88 13.05 -8.51
N ASP A 101 5.93 12.46 -7.78
CA ASP A 101 6.10 12.13 -6.36
C ASP A 101 6.66 10.71 -6.17
N PRO A 102 7.94 10.55 -5.79
CA PRO A 102 8.55 9.23 -5.65
C PRO A 102 7.87 8.38 -4.57
N ALA A 103 7.29 9.00 -3.53
CA ALA A 103 6.59 8.28 -2.47
C ALA A 103 5.25 7.67 -2.94
N ARG A 104 4.72 8.09 -4.09
CA ARG A 104 3.48 7.55 -4.69
C ARG A 104 3.79 6.85 -6.01
N PHE A 105 4.24 7.61 -7.01
CA PHE A 105 4.55 7.11 -8.35
C PHE A 105 5.66 6.05 -8.35
N GLY A 106 6.61 6.16 -7.42
CA GLY A 106 7.67 5.18 -7.22
C GLY A 106 7.18 3.76 -6.85
N LEU A 107 5.93 3.63 -6.40
CA LEU A 107 5.35 2.34 -6.03
C LEU A 107 4.33 1.82 -7.05
N PHE A 108 3.91 2.64 -8.01
CA PHE A 108 2.88 2.27 -8.98
C PHE A 108 3.22 1.06 -9.84
N PRO A 109 4.47 0.85 -10.31
CA PRO A 109 4.80 -0.37 -11.05
C PRO A 109 4.50 -1.64 -10.24
N THR A 110 4.94 -1.67 -8.97
CA THR A 110 4.74 -2.84 -8.10
C THR A 110 3.28 -2.98 -7.66
N ALA A 111 2.60 -1.88 -7.34
CA ALA A 111 1.16 -1.88 -7.05
C ALA A 111 0.32 -2.39 -8.24
N ALA A 112 0.66 -1.97 -9.46
CA ALA A 112 -0.02 -2.40 -10.67
C ALA A 112 0.18 -3.89 -10.95
N LEU A 113 1.40 -4.41 -10.77
CA LEU A 113 1.68 -5.84 -10.87
C LEU A 113 0.87 -6.65 -9.85
N LEU A 114 0.87 -6.20 -8.59
CA LEU A 114 0.16 -6.84 -7.49
C LEU A 114 -1.35 -6.92 -7.77
N PHE A 115 -1.97 -5.79 -8.13
CA PHE A 115 -3.42 -5.73 -8.33
C PHE A 115 -3.86 -6.40 -9.62
N ARG A 116 -3.25 -6.03 -10.76
CA ARG A 116 -3.74 -6.46 -12.08
C ARG A 116 -3.55 -7.95 -12.36
N ARG A 117 -2.58 -8.59 -11.69
CA ARG A 117 -2.38 -10.04 -11.79
C ARG A 117 -3.17 -10.83 -10.76
N GLY A 118 -3.86 -10.15 -9.83
CA GLY A 118 -4.49 -10.78 -8.67
C GLY A 118 -3.46 -11.54 -7.82
N ASP A 119 -2.33 -10.91 -7.50
CA ASP A 119 -1.28 -11.58 -6.71
C ASP A 119 -1.78 -11.92 -5.29
N VAL A 120 -2.62 -11.07 -4.72
CA VAL A 120 -3.37 -11.38 -3.49
C VAL A 120 -4.67 -12.05 -3.90
N ASP A 121 -4.92 -13.24 -3.35
CA ASP A 121 -6.14 -14.01 -3.55
C ASP A 121 -7.35 -13.28 -2.96
N VAL A 122 -8.51 -13.43 -3.59
CA VAL A 122 -9.78 -12.98 -3.04
C VAL A 122 -10.01 -13.67 -1.69
N ALA A 123 -10.55 -12.93 -0.72
CA ALA A 123 -10.82 -13.46 0.61
C ALA A 123 -11.71 -14.72 0.56
N LYS A 124 -11.43 -15.66 1.47
CA LYS A 124 -12.15 -16.94 1.56
C LYS A 124 -13.58 -16.76 2.06
N GLU A 125 -13.78 -15.82 2.97
CA GLU A 125 -15.09 -15.48 3.51
C GLU A 125 -15.59 -14.14 2.95
N THR A 126 -16.90 -14.05 2.75
CA THR A 126 -17.58 -12.80 2.45
C THR A 126 -18.54 -12.45 3.60
N VAL A 127 -18.36 -11.27 4.18
CA VAL A 127 -19.23 -10.70 5.18
C VAL A 127 -20.21 -9.74 4.49
N ILE A 128 -21.50 -9.95 4.74
CA ILE A 128 -22.61 -9.19 4.17
C ILE A 128 -23.16 -8.25 5.22
N PHE A 129 -23.07 -6.95 4.95
CA PHE A 129 -23.67 -5.91 5.76
C PHE A 129 -25.00 -5.48 5.15
N THR A 130 -26.09 -5.65 5.90
CA THR A 130 -27.43 -5.28 5.43
C THR A 130 -27.81 -3.89 5.92
N ILE A 131 -28.33 -3.07 5.02
CA ILE A 131 -29.00 -1.80 5.34
C ILE A 131 -30.49 -1.99 5.02
N PRO A 132 -31.40 -1.91 6.00
CA PRO A 132 -32.84 -1.97 5.76
C PRO A 132 -33.29 -0.98 4.68
N GLU A 133 -34.25 -1.37 3.83
CA GLU A 133 -34.66 -0.58 2.67
C GLU A 133 -35.26 0.79 3.07
N ASP A 134 -36.07 0.82 4.11
CA ASP A 134 -36.63 2.04 4.68
C ASP A 134 -35.53 2.97 5.22
N GLN A 135 -34.48 2.41 5.83
CA GLN A 135 -33.33 3.18 6.30
C GLN A 135 -32.49 3.72 5.13
N ALA A 136 -32.22 2.90 4.11
CA ALA A 136 -31.42 3.27 2.94
C ALA A 136 -32.04 4.44 2.15
N LEU A 137 -33.37 4.54 2.13
CA LEU A 137 -34.12 5.61 1.47
C LEU A 137 -34.39 6.83 2.38
N SER A 138 -33.92 6.81 3.63
CA SER A 138 -34.17 7.86 4.61
C SER A 138 -33.00 8.85 4.73
N ALA A 139 -33.29 10.01 5.31
CA ALA A 139 -32.26 10.98 5.73
C ALA A 139 -31.30 10.43 6.80
N ASN A 140 -31.64 9.29 7.42
CA ASN A 140 -30.84 8.60 8.43
C ASN A 140 -30.09 7.39 7.86
N SER A 141 -29.95 7.28 6.53
CA SER A 141 -29.14 6.25 5.91
C SER A 141 -27.71 6.29 6.49
N PRO A 142 -27.14 5.15 6.87
CA PRO A 142 -25.80 5.13 7.43
C PRO A 142 -24.78 5.55 6.38
N GLY A 143 -23.68 6.14 6.85
CA GLY A 143 -22.57 6.57 5.99
C GLY A 143 -21.33 5.68 6.17
N PRO A 144 -20.38 5.74 5.22
CA PRO A 144 -19.14 4.95 5.24
C PRO A 144 -18.17 5.31 6.38
N TRP A 145 -18.47 6.38 7.12
CA TRP A 145 -17.59 6.93 8.17
C TRP A 145 -18.05 6.57 9.59
N GLY A 146 -19.10 5.76 9.75
CA GLY A 146 -19.52 5.25 11.05
C GLY A 146 -18.56 4.18 11.57
N LYS A 147 -18.22 4.23 12.86
CA LYS A 147 -17.39 3.19 13.51
C LYS A 147 -18.15 1.87 13.55
N CYS A 148 -17.74 0.91 12.72
CA CYS A 148 -18.30 -0.43 12.67
C CYS A 148 -17.27 -1.45 12.17
N GLY A 149 -17.67 -2.73 12.07
CA GLY A 149 -16.83 -3.80 11.53
C GLY A 149 -16.15 -3.45 10.20
N LEU A 150 -16.84 -2.73 9.29
CA LEU A 150 -16.25 -2.27 8.04
C LEU A 150 -15.01 -1.39 8.27
N THR A 151 -15.07 -0.47 9.24
CA THR A 151 -14.02 0.53 9.50
C THR A 151 -12.95 0.09 10.50
N ASP A 152 -13.09 -1.09 11.12
CA ASP A 152 -12.22 -1.52 12.24
C ASP A 152 -11.14 -2.54 11.85
N GLY A 153 -10.87 -2.70 10.54
CA GLY A 153 -9.85 -3.60 10.00
C GLY A 153 -10.40 -4.89 9.38
N LEU A 154 -11.70 -5.21 9.56
CA LEU A 154 -12.30 -6.45 9.05
C LEU A 154 -12.15 -6.58 7.53
N CYS A 155 -12.18 -5.47 6.80
CA CYS A 155 -12.02 -5.46 5.35
C CYS A 155 -10.59 -5.78 4.88
N GLU A 156 -9.65 -5.98 5.80
CA GLU A 156 -8.33 -6.54 5.52
C GLU A 156 -8.25 -8.03 5.91
N GLU A 157 -9.24 -8.53 6.66
CA GLU A 157 -9.39 -9.96 7.01
C GLU A 157 -10.24 -10.71 5.97
N HIS A 158 -11.42 -10.17 5.66
CA HIS A 158 -12.44 -10.80 4.81
C HIS A 158 -12.96 -9.86 3.75
N ARG A 159 -13.58 -10.42 2.70
CA ARG A 159 -14.31 -9.63 1.70
C ARG A 159 -15.58 -9.07 2.33
N ALA A 160 -15.87 -7.80 2.11
CA ALA A 160 -17.09 -7.17 2.59
C ALA A 160 -17.96 -6.70 1.42
N ARG A 161 -19.27 -6.86 1.57
CA ARG A 161 -20.29 -6.34 0.64
C ARG A 161 -21.47 -5.78 1.41
N VAL A 162 -22.09 -4.75 0.86
CA VAL A 162 -23.35 -4.19 1.35
C VAL A 162 -24.53 -4.70 0.54
N VAL A 163 -25.63 -4.99 1.22
CA VAL A 163 -26.94 -5.28 0.61
C VAL A 163 -27.95 -4.28 1.13
N LEU A 164 -28.77 -3.75 0.22
CA LEU A 164 -29.94 -2.94 0.58
C LEU A 164 -31.14 -3.89 0.70
N GLY A 165 -31.76 -3.94 1.87
CA GLY A 165 -32.79 -4.91 2.22
C GLY A 165 -32.23 -6.22 2.75
N GLU A 166 -32.91 -7.33 2.44
CA GLU A 166 -32.55 -8.67 2.92
C GLU A 166 -31.39 -9.29 2.14
N ALA A 167 -30.45 -9.91 2.84
CA ALA A 167 -29.36 -10.65 2.21
C ALA A 167 -29.91 -11.88 1.45
N PRO A 168 -29.45 -12.15 0.21
CA PRO A 168 -29.90 -13.34 -0.51
C PRO A 168 -29.41 -14.63 0.19
N PRO A 169 -30.11 -15.76 0.00
CA PRO A 169 -29.65 -17.05 0.51
C PRO A 169 -28.22 -17.35 0.05
N ASN A 170 -27.38 -17.85 0.95
CA ASN A 170 -25.97 -18.21 0.68
C ASN A 170 -25.06 -17.03 0.28
N ALA A 171 -25.41 -15.78 0.61
CA ALA A 171 -24.59 -14.61 0.29
C ALA A 171 -23.26 -14.52 1.08
N GLY A 172 -23.12 -15.27 2.18
CA GLY A 172 -21.99 -15.22 3.10
C GLY A 172 -22.43 -15.04 4.55
N ARG A 173 -21.51 -14.63 5.42
CA ARG A 173 -21.80 -14.32 6.83
C ARG A 173 -22.52 -12.98 6.92
N VAL A 174 -23.78 -12.97 7.32
CA VAL A 174 -24.52 -11.72 7.53
C VAL A 174 -24.09 -11.08 8.86
N ALA A 175 -23.82 -9.79 8.84
CA ALA A 175 -23.47 -8.99 10.02
C ALA A 175 -24.26 -7.67 10.04
N PRO A 176 -24.76 -7.21 11.20
CA PRO A 176 -25.34 -5.89 11.33
C PRO A 176 -24.29 -4.80 11.06
N LEU A 177 -24.70 -3.71 10.41
CA LEU A 177 -23.80 -2.58 10.16
C LEU A 177 -23.26 -1.94 11.44
N GLY A 178 -23.99 -1.99 12.55
CA GLY A 178 -23.55 -1.40 13.82
C GLY A 178 -22.55 -2.24 14.62
N GLU A 179 -22.20 -3.45 14.17
CA GLU A 179 -21.41 -4.40 14.94
C GLU A 179 -19.91 -4.33 14.59
N THR A 180 -19.06 -4.27 15.61
CA THR A 180 -17.61 -4.47 15.45
C THR A 180 -17.32 -5.97 15.55
N LEU A 181 -16.80 -6.56 14.46
CA LEU A 181 -16.53 -8.00 14.38
C LEU A 181 -15.10 -8.39 14.77
N LEU A 182 -14.17 -7.42 14.78
CA LEU A 182 -12.81 -7.64 15.26
C LEU A 182 -12.71 -7.42 16.77
N PRO A 183 -12.04 -8.28 17.56
CA PRO A 183 -11.89 -8.11 18.99
C PRO A 183 -11.36 -6.72 19.38
N GLY A 184 -11.93 -6.10 20.41
CA GLY A 184 -11.58 -4.72 20.82
C GLY A 184 -10.11 -4.56 21.26
N ASP A 185 -9.52 -5.64 21.75
CA ASP A 185 -8.11 -5.75 22.16
C ASP A 185 -7.16 -6.20 21.03
N ALA A 186 -7.69 -6.43 19.82
CA ALA A 186 -6.86 -6.75 18.66
C ALA A 186 -5.79 -5.66 18.47
N THR A 187 -4.58 -6.12 18.13
CA THR A 187 -3.39 -5.29 17.88
C THR A 187 -2.93 -5.34 16.42
N SER A 188 -3.50 -6.27 15.65
CA SER A 188 -3.20 -6.53 14.26
C SER A 188 -4.37 -7.24 13.58
N VAL A 189 -4.29 -7.35 12.26
CA VAL A 189 -5.21 -8.10 11.41
C VAL A 189 -4.44 -8.84 10.32
N ARG A 190 -4.94 -10.02 9.95
CA ARG A 190 -4.42 -10.85 8.87
C ARG A 190 -5.58 -11.34 8.02
N SER A 191 -5.47 -11.20 6.71
CA SER A 191 -6.40 -11.81 5.74
C SER A 191 -6.60 -13.30 6.00
N ASP A 192 -7.80 -13.79 5.72
CA ASP A 192 -8.13 -15.22 5.79
C ASP A 192 -7.37 -16.07 4.75
N THR A 193 -6.79 -15.44 3.72
CA THR A 193 -5.83 -16.03 2.78
C THR A 193 -4.41 -16.14 3.36
N GLY A 194 -4.10 -15.33 4.38
CA GLY A 194 -2.78 -15.23 5.01
C GLY A 194 -1.82 -14.28 4.30
N GLN A 195 -2.21 -13.70 3.17
CA GLN A 195 -1.34 -12.98 2.23
C GLN A 195 -1.23 -11.48 2.49
N LEU A 196 -2.18 -10.88 3.20
CA LEU A 196 -2.14 -9.50 3.70
C LEU A 196 -2.13 -9.51 5.23
N PHE A 197 -1.30 -8.68 5.84
CA PHE A 197 -1.19 -8.48 7.29
C PHE A 197 -0.89 -7.02 7.62
N ARG A 198 -1.46 -6.53 8.72
CA ARG A 198 -1.17 -5.19 9.26
C ARG A 198 -1.23 -5.21 10.78
N SER A 199 -0.19 -4.70 11.43
CA SER A 199 -0.11 -4.51 12.88
C SER A 199 -0.10 -3.03 13.21
N TRP A 200 -1.08 -2.57 13.98
CA TRP A 200 -1.07 -1.20 14.49
C TRP A 200 -0.21 -1.06 15.75
N ALA A 201 -0.07 -2.14 16.54
CA ALA A 201 0.85 -2.16 17.67
C ALA A 201 2.31 -2.06 17.22
N ASP A 202 2.70 -2.84 16.21
CA ASP A 202 4.07 -2.84 15.69
C ASP A 202 4.27 -1.82 14.55
N ARG A 203 3.17 -1.25 14.04
CA ARG A 203 3.18 -0.19 13.02
C ARG A 203 3.80 -0.63 11.68
N TYR A 204 3.66 -1.89 11.27
CA TYR A 204 3.97 -2.33 9.89
C TYR A 204 2.90 -3.25 9.32
N GLY A 205 2.90 -3.41 8.01
CA GLY A 205 2.17 -4.49 7.34
C GLY A 205 3.04 -5.23 6.33
N THR A 206 2.51 -6.34 5.82
CA THR A 206 3.19 -7.20 4.86
C THR A 206 2.24 -7.72 3.80
N VAL A 207 2.78 -7.95 2.61
CA VAL A 207 2.16 -8.74 1.55
C VAL A 207 3.02 -9.98 1.32
N ASP A 208 2.44 -11.18 1.35
CA ASP A 208 3.14 -12.45 1.20
C ASP A 208 2.46 -13.37 0.19
N THR A 209 2.75 -13.17 -1.10
CA THR A 209 2.14 -13.94 -2.21
C THR A 209 3.22 -14.63 -3.05
N PRO A 210 2.92 -15.67 -3.83
CA PRO A 210 3.93 -16.35 -4.65
C PRO A 210 4.73 -15.41 -5.57
N ARG A 211 4.11 -14.34 -6.08
CA ARG A 211 4.72 -13.42 -7.06
C ARG A 211 5.09 -12.04 -6.51
N THR A 212 4.60 -11.65 -5.34
CA THR A 212 4.91 -10.36 -4.70
C THR A 212 5.08 -10.51 -3.19
N LYS A 213 6.22 -10.04 -2.67
CA LYS A 213 6.50 -9.88 -1.24
C LYS A 213 6.64 -8.41 -0.91
N ALA A 214 6.09 -7.94 0.19
CA ALA A 214 6.30 -6.56 0.64
C ALA A 214 6.29 -6.44 2.15
N VAL A 215 6.97 -5.40 2.64
CA VAL A 215 6.84 -4.84 3.97
C VAL A 215 6.65 -3.33 3.85
N TYR A 216 5.73 -2.74 4.61
CA TYR A 216 5.43 -1.30 4.59
C TYR A 216 5.14 -0.77 6.00
N GLY A 217 5.23 0.55 6.17
CA GLY A 217 5.05 1.22 7.46
C GLY A 217 6.39 1.48 8.14
N PHE A 218 6.56 1.08 9.41
CA PHE A 218 7.72 1.42 10.24
C PHE A 218 8.71 0.25 10.50
N PRO A 219 9.10 -0.59 9.53
CA PRO A 219 9.84 -1.83 9.78
C PRO A 219 11.24 -1.66 10.39
N GLY A 220 11.76 -0.44 10.44
CA GLY A 220 13.13 -0.14 10.87
C GLY A 220 13.48 -0.65 12.27
N GLY A 221 14.67 -1.22 12.40
CA GLY A 221 15.27 -1.58 13.69
C GLY A 221 14.66 -2.80 14.39
N ARG A 222 13.73 -3.51 13.73
CA ARG A 222 13.09 -4.72 14.30
C ARG A 222 13.84 -6.02 14.07
N GLY A 223 14.85 -6.02 13.21
CA GLY A 223 15.52 -7.23 12.76
C GLY A 223 14.79 -7.86 11.57
N ASP A 224 14.79 -9.20 11.51
CA ASP A 224 14.32 -9.95 10.36
C ASP A 224 12.79 -10.05 10.29
N ILE A 225 12.22 -9.54 9.21
CA ILE A 225 10.83 -9.77 8.81
C ILE A 225 10.84 -10.84 7.72
N THR A 226 10.51 -12.08 8.12
CA THR A 226 10.55 -13.25 7.23
C THR A 226 9.19 -13.54 6.64
N LEU A 227 9.13 -13.52 5.32
CA LEU A 227 8.00 -13.93 4.49
C LEU A 227 8.35 -15.26 3.78
N SER A 228 7.40 -15.86 3.07
CA SER A 228 7.65 -17.12 2.38
C SER A 228 8.70 -16.98 1.25
N GLY A 229 9.95 -17.32 1.56
CA GLY A 229 11.08 -17.30 0.61
C GLY A 229 11.84 -15.98 0.53
N VAL A 230 11.44 -14.94 1.27
CA VAL A 230 12.16 -13.66 1.32
C VAL A 230 12.21 -13.15 2.75
N THR A 231 13.37 -12.69 3.19
CA THR A 231 13.54 -11.99 4.47
C THR A 231 14.00 -10.57 4.19
N PHE A 232 13.30 -9.61 4.79
CA PHE A 232 13.68 -8.19 4.80
C PHE A 232 14.20 -7.84 6.20
N ASN A 233 15.42 -7.32 6.27
CA ASN A 233 15.95 -6.68 7.47
C ASN A 233 16.12 -5.20 7.14
N VAL A 234 15.20 -4.36 7.61
CA VAL A 234 15.16 -2.92 7.27
C VAL A 234 15.68 -2.11 8.44
N GLU A 235 16.58 -1.17 8.16
CA GLU A 235 17.19 -0.28 9.14
C GLU A 235 16.53 1.10 9.15
N THR A 236 16.11 1.60 7.98
CA THR A 236 15.38 2.87 7.86
C THR A 236 14.04 2.77 8.60
N GLU A 237 13.74 3.76 9.45
CA GLU A 237 12.58 3.75 10.36
C GLU A 237 11.26 3.47 9.61
N PHE A 238 10.97 4.27 8.58
CA PHE A 238 9.80 4.14 7.73
C PHE A 238 10.20 3.74 6.31
N ALA A 239 9.61 2.66 5.79
CA ALA A 239 9.95 2.13 4.48
C ALA A 239 8.81 1.29 3.91
N THR A 240 8.65 1.37 2.59
CA THR A 240 7.92 0.41 1.77
C THR A 240 8.90 -0.31 0.86
N VAL A 241 9.16 -1.58 1.18
CA VAL A 241 10.07 -2.45 0.41
C VAL A 241 9.26 -3.60 -0.16
N ALA A 242 9.33 -3.78 -1.48
CA ALA A 242 8.59 -4.83 -2.17
C ALA A 242 9.43 -5.49 -3.25
N LEU A 243 9.35 -6.82 -3.33
CA LEU A 243 9.95 -7.64 -4.38
C LEU A 243 8.83 -8.29 -5.19
N ALA A 244 8.74 -7.97 -6.47
CA ALA A 244 7.73 -8.49 -7.37
C ALA A 244 8.38 -9.22 -8.55
N SER A 245 7.79 -10.35 -8.94
CA SER A 245 8.16 -11.03 -10.18
C SER A 245 7.79 -10.17 -11.38
N LEU A 246 8.69 -10.07 -12.36
CA LEU A 246 8.43 -9.49 -13.68
C LEU A 246 8.10 -10.56 -14.73
N THR A 247 7.89 -11.79 -14.29
CA THR A 247 7.40 -12.92 -15.09
C THR A 247 6.11 -13.45 -14.48
N ASP A 248 5.51 -14.47 -15.09
CA ASP A 248 4.37 -15.17 -14.51
C ASP A 248 4.75 -16.20 -13.44
N GLN A 249 6.06 -16.43 -13.24
CA GLN A 249 6.56 -17.42 -12.28
C GLN A 249 6.61 -16.86 -10.84
N PRO A 250 6.47 -17.72 -9.82
CA PRO A 250 6.76 -17.36 -8.43
C PRO A 250 8.16 -16.80 -8.25
N ILE A 251 8.37 -16.00 -7.20
CA ILE A 251 9.64 -15.30 -6.93
C ILE A 251 10.84 -16.25 -6.88
N ALA A 252 10.68 -17.46 -6.32
CA ALA A 252 11.75 -18.43 -6.22
C ALA A 252 12.19 -19.01 -7.58
N GLU A 253 11.35 -18.91 -8.61
CA GLU A 253 11.57 -19.49 -9.94
C GLU A 253 11.73 -18.42 -11.02
N SER A 254 11.37 -17.17 -10.73
CA SER A 254 11.41 -16.09 -11.71
C SER A 254 12.83 -15.69 -12.08
N THR A 255 13.07 -15.52 -13.37
CA THR A 255 14.36 -15.06 -13.92
C THR A 255 14.54 -13.55 -13.82
N ARG A 256 13.47 -12.80 -13.49
CA ARG A 256 13.52 -11.35 -13.41
C ARG A 256 12.55 -10.83 -12.35
N LEU A 257 13.06 -10.07 -11.39
CA LEU A 257 12.29 -9.43 -10.33
C LEU A 257 12.57 -7.93 -10.30
N LEU A 258 11.60 -7.17 -9.81
CA LEU A 258 11.73 -5.77 -9.43
C LEU A 258 11.72 -5.68 -7.91
N LEU A 259 12.81 -5.16 -7.33
CA LEU A 259 12.82 -4.70 -5.95
C LEU A 259 12.55 -3.19 -5.95
N THR A 260 11.51 -2.77 -5.27
CA THR A 260 11.18 -1.36 -5.01
C THR A 260 11.43 -1.07 -3.54
N ALA A 261 12.11 0.03 -3.24
CA ALA A 261 12.40 0.48 -1.88
C ALA A 261 12.19 1.98 -1.78
N VAL A 262 11.11 2.40 -1.14
CA VAL A 262 10.65 3.79 -1.10
C VAL A 262 10.39 4.21 0.35
N GLY A 263 10.94 5.35 0.76
CA GLY A 263 10.71 5.97 2.07
C GLY A 263 9.96 7.29 1.94
N ARG A 264 10.32 8.27 2.77
CA ARG A 264 9.79 9.63 2.66
C ARG A 264 10.32 10.33 1.40
N ALA A 265 9.54 11.27 0.88
CA ALA A 265 9.99 12.17 -0.18
C ALA A 265 9.51 13.61 0.08
N GLU A 266 10.39 14.58 -0.11
CA GLU A 266 10.13 16.02 0.10
C GLU A 266 11.02 16.90 -0.80
N ASN A 267 10.67 18.18 -0.94
CA ASN A 267 11.51 19.12 -1.69
C ASN A 267 12.76 19.52 -0.90
N THR A 268 13.84 19.85 -1.61
CA THR A 268 15.05 20.37 -0.99
C THR A 268 14.75 21.65 -0.21
N GLY A 269 15.09 21.68 1.08
CA GLY A 269 14.91 22.85 1.95
C GLY A 269 13.47 23.11 2.40
N MET A 270 12.56 22.15 2.23
CA MET A 270 11.17 22.26 2.67
C MET A 270 11.07 22.44 4.20
N LYS A 271 10.16 23.32 4.65
CA LYS A 271 9.95 23.61 6.08
C LYS A 271 8.50 23.48 6.48
N TYR A 272 8.31 22.95 7.68
CA TYR A 272 7.00 22.78 8.30
C TYR A 272 6.88 23.61 9.57
N ASN A 273 5.64 23.76 10.06
CA ASN A 273 5.43 24.16 11.45
C ASN A 273 5.90 23.05 12.41
N ALA A 274 5.99 23.36 13.71
CA ALA A 274 6.50 22.43 14.72
C ALA A 274 5.77 21.08 14.78
N LEU A 275 4.47 21.07 14.44
CA LEU A 275 3.65 19.85 14.42
C LEU A 275 3.71 19.08 13.09
N ARG A 276 4.44 19.57 12.08
CA ARG A 276 4.48 19.02 10.72
C ARG A 276 3.09 18.82 10.08
N ARG A 277 2.18 19.78 10.35
CA ARG A 277 0.78 19.79 9.86
C ARG A 277 0.45 21.00 8.99
N ARG A 278 1.47 21.80 8.66
CA ARG A 278 1.40 22.94 7.72
C ARG A 278 2.77 23.16 7.12
N VAL A 279 2.81 23.37 5.80
CA VAL A 279 4.03 23.77 5.09
C VAL A 279 4.20 25.27 5.23
N ILE A 280 5.37 25.70 5.71
CA ILE A 280 5.74 27.11 5.86
C ILE A 280 6.56 27.58 4.67
N ASP A 281 7.41 26.69 4.15
CA ASP A 281 8.21 26.90 2.96
C ASP A 281 8.18 25.62 2.12
N LYS A 282 7.81 25.74 0.84
CA LYS A 282 7.73 24.58 -0.07
C LYS A 282 9.12 24.08 -0.47
N GLY A 283 10.19 24.83 -0.22
CA GLY A 283 11.52 24.50 -0.71
C GLY A 283 11.61 24.61 -2.24
N ALA A 284 12.59 23.94 -2.81
CA ALA A 284 12.83 23.90 -4.25
C ALA A 284 13.24 22.49 -4.71
N GLY A 285 13.30 22.30 -6.03
CA GLY A 285 13.91 21.12 -6.62
C GLY A 285 15.40 21.00 -6.28
N PRO A 286 15.97 19.78 -6.33
CA PRO A 286 15.29 18.53 -6.65
C PRO A 286 14.43 17.99 -5.49
N ILE A 287 13.51 17.09 -5.82
CA ILE A 287 12.83 16.24 -4.84
C ILE A 287 13.86 15.28 -4.24
N LEU A 288 13.93 15.25 -2.91
CA LEU A 288 14.74 14.32 -2.14
C LEU A 288 13.94 13.08 -1.80
N VAL A 289 14.59 11.92 -1.90
CA VAL A 289 14.02 10.63 -1.49
C VAL A 289 14.88 10.07 -0.36
N GLU A 290 14.24 9.67 0.72
CA GLU A 290 14.90 9.01 1.84
C GLU A 290 15.45 7.65 1.39
N PRO A 291 16.77 7.40 1.54
CA PRO A 291 17.34 6.12 1.15
C PRO A 291 16.90 5.01 2.10
N ILE A 292 16.46 3.90 1.52
CA ILE A 292 16.15 2.70 2.29
C ILE A 292 17.42 1.87 2.46
N THR A 293 17.79 1.64 3.71
CA THR A 293 18.95 0.84 4.09
C THR A 293 18.49 -0.47 4.72
N GLY A 294 19.10 -1.57 4.32
CA GLY A 294 18.76 -2.88 4.84
C GLY A 294 19.33 -4.03 4.04
N THR A 295 19.06 -5.25 4.49
CA THR A 295 19.47 -6.49 3.85
C THR A 295 18.25 -7.24 3.31
N VAL A 296 18.36 -7.73 2.07
CA VAL A 296 17.37 -8.62 1.47
C VAL A 296 17.99 -10.00 1.33
N SER A 297 17.30 -11.03 1.83
CA SER A 297 17.65 -12.43 1.61
C SER A 297 16.55 -13.10 0.80
N LEU A 298 16.88 -13.62 -0.36
CA LEU A 298 15.96 -14.21 -1.34
C LEU A 298 16.29 -15.68 -1.55
N LYS A 299 15.36 -16.59 -1.21
CA LYS A 299 15.41 -17.98 -1.64
C LYS A 299 15.09 -18.06 -3.12
N THR A 300 16.04 -18.51 -3.94
CA THR A 300 15.86 -18.61 -5.38
C THR A 300 16.53 -19.85 -5.95
N ARG A 301 15.84 -20.47 -6.92
CA ARG A 301 16.35 -21.58 -7.73
C ARG A 301 17.24 -21.11 -8.86
N GLN A 302 17.30 -19.80 -9.11
CA GLN A 302 18.15 -19.21 -10.13
C GLN A 302 19.60 -19.09 -9.64
N THR A 303 20.55 -19.36 -10.54
CA THR A 303 21.99 -19.21 -10.30
C THR A 303 22.57 -18.08 -11.14
N GLY A 304 23.65 -17.45 -10.69
CA GLY A 304 24.27 -16.33 -11.43
C GLY A 304 23.42 -15.05 -11.41
N VAL A 305 22.55 -14.90 -10.41
CA VAL A 305 21.66 -13.75 -10.28
C VAL A 305 22.47 -12.49 -10.01
N THR A 306 22.18 -11.43 -10.75
CA THR A 306 22.75 -10.09 -10.55
C THR A 306 21.70 -9.15 -9.98
N VAL A 307 22.13 -8.23 -9.12
CA VAL A 307 21.28 -7.17 -8.57
C VAL A 307 21.85 -5.84 -9.01
N ARG A 308 21.09 -5.06 -9.78
CA ARG A 308 21.53 -3.76 -10.30
C ARG A 308 20.55 -2.66 -9.90
N PRO A 309 21.03 -1.51 -9.41
CA PRO A 309 20.18 -0.34 -9.23
C PRO A 309 19.71 0.18 -10.60
N ILE A 310 18.48 0.67 -10.67
CA ILE A 310 17.97 1.40 -11.84
C ILE A 310 18.06 2.89 -11.51
N LEU A 311 18.92 3.62 -12.21
CA LEU A 311 19.19 5.02 -11.94
C LEU A 311 18.00 5.92 -12.33
N PRO A 312 17.94 7.19 -11.88
CA PRO A 312 16.83 8.09 -12.17
C PRO A 312 16.54 8.32 -13.67
N ASP A 313 17.53 8.09 -14.54
CA ASP A 313 17.40 8.17 -16.00
C ASP A 313 16.92 6.85 -16.65
N GLY A 314 16.67 5.81 -15.85
CA GLY A 314 16.25 4.48 -16.29
C GLY A 314 17.39 3.55 -16.70
N THR A 315 18.64 4.00 -16.64
CA THR A 315 19.80 3.14 -16.94
C THR A 315 20.12 2.21 -15.77
N ARG A 316 20.89 1.15 -16.04
CA ARG A 316 21.36 0.22 -14.99
C ARG A 316 22.68 0.73 -14.44
N GLY A 317 22.77 0.87 -13.13
CA GLY A 317 24.03 1.13 -12.46
C GLY A 317 24.87 -0.15 -12.26
N GLU A 318 25.99 0.02 -11.57
CA GLU A 318 26.90 -1.06 -11.19
C GLU A 318 26.21 -2.12 -10.34
N ALA A 319 26.56 -3.40 -10.54
CA ALA A 319 25.96 -4.49 -9.80
C ALA A 319 26.34 -4.42 -8.31
N LEU A 320 25.37 -4.66 -7.43
CA LEU A 320 25.62 -4.74 -6.00
C LEU A 320 26.41 -6.02 -5.67
N PRO A 321 27.27 -5.98 -4.64
CA PRO A 321 27.84 -7.19 -4.06
C PRO A 321 26.71 -8.11 -3.57
N THR A 322 26.82 -9.39 -3.89
CA THR A 322 25.87 -10.41 -3.46
C THR A 322 26.61 -11.63 -2.92
N THR A 323 25.99 -12.34 -1.98
CA THR A 323 26.40 -13.69 -1.58
C THR A 323 25.31 -14.68 -1.96
N TYR A 324 25.70 -15.88 -2.39
CA TYR A 324 24.76 -16.95 -2.70
C TYR A 324 25.19 -18.23 -2.00
N GLU A 325 24.44 -18.64 -0.98
CA GLU A 325 24.75 -19.79 -0.15
C GLU A 325 23.48 -20.60 0.10
N ASN A 326 23.54 -21.92 -0.11
CA ASN A 326 22.44 -22.85 0.18
C ASN A 326 21.08 -22.43 -0.43
N GLY A 327 21.09 -21.92 -1.66
CA GLY A 327 19.87 -21.48 -2.36
C GLY A 327 19.36 -20.09 -1.96
N VAL A 328 20.13 -19.32 -1.18
CA VAL A 328 19.76 -17.99 -0.71
C VAL A 328 20.70 -16.94 -1.27
N LEU A 329 20.17 -16.04 -2.09
CA LEU A 329 20.83 -14.81 -2.53
C LEU A 329 20.67 -13.74 -1.44
N ARG A 330 21.77 -13.14 -0.97
CA ARG A 330 21.75 -12.04 -0.01
C ARG A 330 22.48 -10.83 -0.56
N PHE A 331 21.90 -9.66 -0.37
CA PHE A 331 22.49 -8.38 -0.77
C PHE A 331 21.97 -7.24 0.11
N ARG A 332 22.73 -6.14 0.14
CA ARG A 332 22.41 -4.95 0.93
C ARG A 332 21.97 -3.81 0.02
N ILE A 333 20.88 -3.15 0.38
CA ILE A 333 20.43 -1.88 -0.22
C ILE A 333 20.80 -0.72 0.71
N GLY A 334 20.99 0.47 0.14
CA GLY A 334 21.42 1.65 0.89
C GLY A 334 21.69 2.88 0.00
N PRO A 335 22.13 3.99 0.61
CA PRO A 335 22.24 5.29 -0.04
C PRO A 335 23.22 5.34 -1.23
N GLU A 336 24.26 4.50 -1.23
CA GLU A 336 25.26 4.45 -2.30
C GLU A 336 24.65 4.08 -3.66
N ALA A 337 23.54 3.34 -3.66
CA ALA A 337 22.86 2.92 -4.88
C ALA A 337 22.08 4.06 -5.57
N ARG A 338 21.80 5.16 -4.86
CA ARG A 338 21.08 6.36 -5.37
C ARG A 338 19.82 6.03 -6.18
N THR A 339 19.04 5.06 -5.71
CA THR A 339 17.84 4.58 -6.40
C THR A 339 16.76 4.12 -5.41
N MET A 340 15.53 4.05 -5.91
CA MET A 340 14.39 3.36 -5.29
C MET A 340 14.07 2.02 -5.97
N TYR A 341 14.78 1.64 -7.03
CA TYR A 341 14.50 0.47 -7.85
C TYR A 341 15.75 -0.36 -8.09
N TYR A 342 15.62 -1.68 -7.98
CA TYR A 342 16.67 -2.62 -8.32
C TYR A 342 16.11 -3.73 -9.22
N GLU A 343 16.80 -4.02 -10.30
CA GLU A 343 16.55 -5.20 -11.11
C GLU A 343 17.34 -6.37 -10.52
N VAL A 344 16.63 -7.44 -10.15
CA VAL A 344 17.22 -8.72 -9.76
C VAL A 344 17.01 -9.67 -10.93
N LYS A 345 18.09 -10.07 -11.60
CA LYS A 345 18.00 -10.77 -12.89
C LYS A 345 18.96 -11.96 -12.95
N ALA A 346 18.41 -13.12 -13.30
CA ALA A 346 19.17 -14.31 -13.69
C ALA A 346 19.76 -14.16 -15.12
N PRO A 347 20.83 -14.90 -15.46
CA PRO A 347 21.52 -14.81 -16.74
C PRO A 347 20.60 -14.90 -17.98
#